data_AF-A0A0L0MEV2-F1
#
_entry.id   AF-A0A0L0MEV2-F1
#
_cell.length_a   1.000
_cell.length_b   1.000
_cell.length_c   1.000
_cell.angle_alpha   90.00
_cell.angle_beta   90.00
_cell.angle_gamma   90.00
#
_symmetry.space_group_name_H-M   'P 1'
#
loop_
_entity.id
_entity.type
_entity.pdbx_description
1 polymer ?
#
loop_
_entity_poly.entity_id
_entity_poly.type
_entity_poly.pdbx_seq_one_letter_code
_entity_poly.pdbx_strand_id
1 'polypeptide(L)'
;MDWTKVSSTIGSTAPLLAGLVGGPIGLGVTAASTILSHVLGTANDPASVKAALDDPAALDKVRQAENANSVQLQQLAVTAAQAQLTHQMEMARVDAADRKDARDMSVATRDWVPKVLAMVVTIGFFGIMLLMTVHPTPPLNRDLVNIILGSLGTAWISIIGYYFGTSAGSARKTELMAQQ
;
A
#
# COMPACT_ATOMS: atom_id res chain seq x y z
N MET A 1 -6.17 -18.35 -11.50
CA MET A 1 -6.14 -19.19 -10.28
C MET A 1 -4.85 -18.87 -9.57
N ASP A 2 -4.93 -18.33 -8.37
CA ASP A 2 -3.79 -17.62 -7.77
C ASP A 2 -2.88 -18.54 -6.99
N TRP A 3 -1.57 -18.33 -7.18
CA TRP A 3 -0.50 -18.88 -6.37
C TRP A 3 -0.69 -18.63 -4.87
N THR A 4 -1.53 -17.67 -4.48
CA THR A 4 -1.98 -17.41 -3.11
C THR A 4 -2.62 -18.63 -2.43
N LYS A 5 -3.34 -19.48 -3.18
CA LYS A 5 -3.90 -20.72 -2.60
C LYS A 5 -2.80 -21.74 -2.33
N VAL A 6 -1.87 -21.88 -3.27
CA VAL A 6 -0.69 -22.75 -3.11
C VAL A 6 0.14 -22.29 -1.91
N SER A 7 0.40 -20.98 -1.77
CA SER A 7 1.14 -20.43 -0.63
C SER A 7 0.44 -20.68 0.70
N SER A 8 -0.90 -20.60 0.74
CA SER A 8 -1.65 -20.87 1.97
C SER A 8 -1.53 -22.33 2.43
N THR A 9 -1.48 -23.29 1.49
CA THR A 9 -1.34 -24.72 1.78
C THR A 9 0.04 -25.05 2.31
N ILE A 10 1.09 -24.47 1.73
CA ILE A 10 2.48 -24.75 2.12
C ILE A 10 3.01 -23.83 3.23
N GLY A 11 2.27 -22.80 3.63
CA GLY A 11 2.72 -21.76 4.55
C GLY A 11 3.21 -22.27 5.92
N SER A 12 2.64 -23.35 6.44
CA SER A 12 3.07 -23.98 7.69
C SER A 12 4.28 -24.90 7.54
N THR A 13 4.53 -25.41 6.33
CA THR A 13 5.52 -26.46 6.08
C THR A 13 6.78 -25.92 5.41
N ALA A 14 6.63 -24.91 4.56
CA ALA A 14 7.68 -24.28 3.77
C ALA A 14 7.40 -22.76 3.66
N PRO A 15 7.63 -21.98 4.74
CA PRO A 15 7.34 -20.55 4.80
C PRO A 15 8.08 -19.69 3.79
N LEU A 16 9.32 -20.02 3.41
CA LEU A 16 10.09 -19.22 2.44
C LEU A 16 9.53 -19.40 1.03
N LEU A 17 9.26 -20.64 0.63
CA LEU A 17 8.60 -20.93 -0.64
C LEU A 17 7.19 -20.36 -0.69
N ALA A 18 6.44 -20.42 0.43
CA ALA A 18 5.13 -19.80 0.54
C ALA A 18 5.19 -18.29 0.33
N GLY A 19 6.11 -17.60 1.00
CA GLY A 19 6.28 -16.15 0.90
C GLY A 19 6.71 -15.70 -0.50
N LEU A 20 7.57 -16.48 -1.15
CA LEU A 20 8.02 -16.19 -2.51
C LEU A 20 6.95 -16.47 -3.56
N VAL A 21 6.19 -17.56 -3.45
CA VAL A 21 5.15 -17.93 -4.43
C VAL A 21 3.85 -17.12 -4.25
N GLY A 22 3.53 -16.75 -3.01
CA GLY A 22 2.37 -15.90 -2.67
C GLY A 22 2.68 -14.40 -2.71
N GLY A 23 3.93 -14.03 -2.98
CA GLY A 23 4.37 -12.64 -3.09
C GLY A 23 3.96 -11.96 -4.39
N PRO A 24 4.29 -10.65 -4.55
CA PRO A 24 4.07 -9.93 -5.80
C PRO A 24 4.69 -10.67 -6.99
N ILE A 25 3.99 -10.67 -8.13
CA ILE A 25 4.45 -11.36 -9.35
C ILE A 25 5.82 -10.80 -9.75
N GLY A 26 6.82 -11.69 -9.80
CA GLY A 26 8.20 -11.35 -10.10
C GLY A 26 9.12 -12.56 -9.96
N LEU A 27 10.42 -12.30 -9.89
CA LEU A 27 11.46 -13.34 -9.85
C LEU A 27 11.28 -14.33 -8.67
N GLY A 28 10.71 -13.87 -7.55
CA GLY A 28 10.40 -14.70 -6.40
C GLY A 28 9.35 -15.78 -6.70
N VAL A 29 8.25 -15.38 -7.34
CA VAL A 29 7.16 -16.30 -7.69
C VAL A 29 7.63 -17.33 -8.73
N THR A 30 8.38 -16.90 -9.74
CA THR A 30 8.88 -17.80 -10.79
C THR A 30 9.89 -18.82 -10.27
N ALA A 31 10.77 -18.42 -9.34
CA ALA A 31 11.74 -19.34 -8.74
C ALA A 31 11.04 -20.35 -7.84
N ALA A 32 10.14 -19.88 -6.97
CA ALA A 32 9.39 -20.75 -6.07
C ALA A 32 8.45 -21.71 -6.82
N SER A 33 7.77 -21.24 -7.88
CA SER A 33 6.91 -22.08 -8.71
C SER A 33 7.69 -23.16 -9.45
N THR A 34 8.88 -22.83 -9.95
CA THR A 34 9.78 -23.78 -10.62
C THR A 34 10.26 -24.86 -9.64
N ILE A 35 10.70 -24.47 -8.45
CA ILE A 35 11.11 -25.41 -7.40
C ILE A 35 9.95 -26.33 -7.02
N LEU A 36 8.75 -25.78 -6.79
CA LEU A 36 7.55 -26.56 -6.46
C LEU A 36 7.21 -27.56 -7.58
N SER A 37 7.14 -27.10 -8.83
CA SER A 37 6.83 -27.97 -9.97
C SER A 37 7.86 -29.08 -10.18
N HIS A 38 9.15 -28.80 -9.97
CA HIS A 38 10.23 -29.78 -10.10
C HIS A 38 10.18 -30.84 -9.00
N VAL A 39 9.97 -30.43 -7.75
CA VAL A 39 9.90 -31.32 -6.58
C VAL A 39 8.66 -32.21 -6.62
N LEU A 40 7.54 -31.67 -7.13
CA LEU A 40 6.27 -32.38 -7.25
C LEU A 40 6.15 -33.16 -8.57
N GLY A 41 7.05 -32.95 -9.53
CA GLY A 41 6.99 -33.58 -10.85
C GLY A 41 5.78 -33.17 -11.67
N THR A 42 5.28 -31.95 -11.48
CA THR A 42 4.08 -31.44 -12.15
C THR A 42 4.42 -30.38 -13.20
N ALA A 43 3.44 -30.02 -14.02
CA ALA A 43 3.51 -28.79 -14.80
C ALA A 43 3.66 -27.57 -13.86
N ASN A 44 4.38 -26.54 -14.34
CA ASN A 44 4.60 -25.28 -13.63
C ASN A 44 3.40 -24.36 -13.78
N ASP A 45 2.26 -24.80 -13.25
CA ASP A 45 1.03 -24.02 -13.17
C ASP A 45 0.37 -24.19 -11.79
N PRO A 46 -0.38 -23.16 -11.32
CA PRO A 46 -0.99 -23.18 -9.99
C PRO A 46 -1.94 -24.35 -9.76
N ALA A 47 -2.63 -24.84 -10.80
CA ALA A 47 -3.64 -25.89 -10.64
C ALA A 47 -2.99 -27.26 -10.45
N SER A 48 -2.00 -27.60 -11.29
CA SER A 48 -1.25 -28.86 -11.19
C SER A 48 -0.46 -28.94 -9.89
N VAL A 49 0.22 -27.86 -9.50
CA VAL A 49 0.97 -27.80 -8.23
C VAL A 49 0.03 -27.95 -7.04
N LYS A 50 -1.12 -27.27 -7.04
CA LYS A 50 -2.11 -27.42 -5.97
C LYS A 50 -2.64 -28.85 -5.89
N ALA A 51 -2.98 -29.47 -7.01
CA ALA A 51 -3.50 -30.84 -7.03
C ALA A 51 -2.48 -31.85 -6.46
N ALA A 52 -1.18 -31.66 -6.76
CA ALA A 52 -0.14 -32.50 -6.18
C ALA A 52 0.10 -32.26 -4.68
N LEU A 53 -0.23 -31.08 -4.16
CA LEU A 53 -0.13 -30.75 -2.73
C LEU A 53 -1.24 -31.37 -1.87
N ASP A 54 -2.25 -32.00 -2.47
CA ASP A 54 -3.29 -32.72 -1.73
C ASP A 54 -2.76 -34.05 -1.14
N ASP A 55 -1.60 -34.55 -1.59
CA ASP A 55 -0.90 -35.71 -1.03
C ASP A 55 -0.02 -35.30 0.19
N PRO A 56 -0.19 -35.90 1.39
CA PRO A 56 0.68 -35.63 2.54
C PRO A 56 2.18 -35.81 2.26
N ALA A 57 2.56 -36.75 1.39
CA ALA A 57 3.96 -36.98 1.04
C ALA A 57 4.56 -35.84 0.18
N ALA A 58 3.72 -35.08 -0.51
CA ALA A 58 4.16 -33.90 -1.27
C ALA A 58 4.64 -32.78 -0.33
N LEU A 59 3.98 -32.59 0.80
CA LEU A 59 4.36 -31.58 1.80
C LEU A 59 5.73 -31.88 2.41
N ASP A 60 6.05 -33.15 2.65
CA ASP A 60 7.38 -33.58 3.10
C ASP A 60 8.47 -33.24 2.08
N LYS A 61 8.22 -33.50 0.79
CA LYS A 61 9.17 -33.18 -0.28
C LYS A 61 9.38 -31.68 -0.41
N VAL A 62 8.33 -30.88 -0.31
CA VAL A 62 8.42 -29.41 -0.34
C VAL A 62 9.22 -28.88 0.85
N ARG A 63 9.03 -29.44 2.05
CA ARG A 63 9.85 -29.11 3.23
C ARG A 63 11.33 -29.40 3.00
N GLN A 64 11.64 -30.57 2.45
CA GLN A 64 13.02 -30.97 2.15
C GLN A 64 13.64 -30.04 1.11
N ALA A 65 12.89 -29.66 0.09
CA ALA A 65 13.34 -28.72 -0.94
C ALA A 65 13.60 -27.31 -0.38
N GLU A 66 12.76 -26.83 0.54
CA GLU A 66 13.02 -25.58 1.25
C GLU A 66 14.27 -25.68 2.12
N ASN A 67 14.42 -26.74 2.91
CA ASN A 67 15.60 -26.92 3.76
C ASN A 67 16.89 -26.97 2.95
N ALA A 68 16.88 -27.70 1.82
CA ALA A 68 18.03 -27.82 0.92
C ALA A 68 18.43 -26.49 0.28
N ASN A 69 17.46 -25.61 0.02
CA ASN A 69 17.68 -24.32 -0.64
C ASN A 69 17.51 -23.12 0.29
N SER A 70 17.44 -23.33 1.60
CA SER A 70 17.03 -22.34 2.61
C SER A 70 17.81 -21.03 2.50
N VAL A 71 19.13 -21.10 2.36
CA VAL A 71 20.00 -19.92 2.22
C VAL A 71 19.71 -19.15 0.93
N GLN A 72 19.54 -19.86 -0.19
CA GLN A 72 19.24 -19.22 -1.49
C GLN A 72 17.84 -18.61 -1.50
N LEU A 73 16.86 -19.29 -0.91
CA LEU A 73 15.49 -18.80 -0.78
C LEU A 73 15.41 -17.58 0.14
N GLN A 74 16.17 -17.56 1.24
CA GLN A 74 16.30 -16.37 2.09
C GLN A 74 16.91 -15.20 1.32
N GLN A 75 18.00 -15.43 0.58
CA GLN A 75 18.62 -14.38 -0.23
C GLN A 75 17.64 -13.84 -1.29
N LEU A 76 16.88 -14.72 -1.94
CA LEU A 76 15.87 -14.32 -2.91
C LEU A 76 14.74 -13.54 -2.26
N ALA A 77 14.28 -13.97 -1.08
CA ALA A 77 13.24 -13.27 -0.31
C ALA A 77 13.68 -11.87 0.10
N VAL A 78 14.92 -11.72 0.59
CA VAL A 78 15.51 -10.41 0.91
C VAL A 78 15.61 -9.53 -0.33
N THR A 79 16.08 -10.08 -1.44
CA THR A 79 16.22 -9.34 -2.71
C THR A 79 14.86 -8.88 -3.23
N ALA A 80 13.84 -9.75 -3.20
CA ALA A 80 12.48 -9.41 -3.57
C ALA A 80 11.89 -8.34 -2.66
N ALA A 81 12.12 -8.43 -1.34
CA ALA A 81 11.68 -7.41 -0.39
C ALA A 81 12.38 -6.06 -0.63
N GLN A 82 13.68 -6.05 -0.89
CA GLN A 82 14.44 -4.84 -1.21
C GLN A 82 13.97 -4.20 -2.52
N ALA A 83 13.74 -4.99 -3.57
CA ALA A 83 13.21 -4.50 -4.84
C ALA A 83 11.84 -3.84 -4.64
N GLN A 84 10.97 -4.47 -3.84
CA GLN A 84 9.65 -3.95 -3.51
C GLN A 84 9.72 -2.65 -2.70
N LEU A 85 10.62 -2.56 -1.72
CA LEU A 85 10.86 -1.33 -0.96
C LEU A 85 11.39 -0.21 -1.86
N THR A 86 12.36 -0.52 -2.73
CA THR A 86 12.93 0.44 -3.68
C THR A 86 11.87 0.97 -4.63
N HIS A 87 11.02 0.09 -5.16
CA HIS A 87 9.89 0.50 -6.01
C HIS A 87 8.93 1.43 -5.26
N GLN A 88 8.57 1.11 -4.01
CA GLN A 88 7.72 1.99 -3.20
C GLN A 88 8.36 3.34 -2.90
N MET A 89 9.66 3.37 -2.61
CA MET A 89 10.40 4.61 -2.40
C MET A 89 10.44 5.47 -3.67
N GLU A 90 10.65 4.85 -4.84
CA GLU A 90 10.67 5.57 -6.10
C GLU A 90 9.29 6.12 -6.46
N MET A 91 8.23 5.34 -6.28
CA MET A 91 6.85 5.84 -6.46
C MET A 91 6.55 7.01 -5.52
N ALA A 92 6.90 6.89 -4.24
CA ALA A 92 6.73 7.98 -3.29
C ALA A 92 7.58 9.22 -3.65
N ARG A 93 8.76 9.03 -4.23
CA ARG A 93 9.64 10.11 -4.72
C ARG A 93 9.04 10.79 -5.94
N VAL A 94 8.52 10.04 -6.91
CA VAL A 94 7.81 10.58 -8.08
C VAL A 94 6.58 11.36 -7.63
N ASP A 95 5.75 10.82 -6.74
CA ASP A 95 4.58 11.53 -6.20
C ASP A 95 4.96 12.81 -5.42
N ALA A 96 6.11 12.79 -4.73
CA ALA A 96 6.64 13.97 -4.05
C ALA A 96 7.17 15.01 -5.06
N ALA A 97 7.83 14.56 -6.13
CA ALA A 97 8.33 15.40 -7.21
C ALA A 97 7.17 16.04 -7.99
N ASP A 98 6.14 15.28 -8.37
CA ASP A 98 4.95 15.80 -9.04
C ASP A 98 4.27 16.91 -8.24
N ARG A 99 4.14 16.73 -6.91
CA ARG A 99 3.60 17.78 -6.03
C ARG A 99 4.51 18.99 -5.93
N LYS A 100 5.83 18.79 -5.97
CA LYS A 100 6.81 19.87 -5.98
C LYS A 100 6.73 20.65 -7.30
N ASP A 101 6.72 19.96 -8.43
CA ASP A 101 6.64 20.57 -9.76
C ASP A 101 5.33 21.33 -9.94
N ALA A 102 4.20 20.78 -9.46
CA ALA A 102 2.92 21.50 -9.44
C ALA A 102 2.97 22.79 -8.58
N ARG A 103 3.72 22.78 -7.47
CA ARG A 103 3.93 23.96 -6.63
C ARG A 103 4.89 24.96 -7.25
N ASP A 104 5.98 24.49 -7.84
CA ASP A 104 6.97 25.34 -8.51
C ASP A 104 6.33 26.00 -9.75
N MET A 105 5.47 25.28 -10.47
CA MET A 105 4.68 25.82 -11.56
C MET A 105 3.71 26.91 -11.08
N SER A 106 2.95 26.69 -10.00
CA SER A 106 2.00 27.71 -9.49
C SER A 106 2.71 28.97 -8.96
N VAL A 107 3.92 28.82 -8.41
CA VAL A 107 4.77 29.95 -8.03
C VAL A 107 5.29 30.68 -9.27
N ALA A 108 5.74 29.94 -10.30
CA ALA A 108 6.27 30.51 -11.54
C ALA A 108 5.20 31.26 -12.36
N THR A 109 3.97 30.75 -12.44
CA THR A 109 2.85 31.40 -13.14
C THR A 109 2.12 32.46 -12.31
N ARG A 110 2.52 32.69 -11.05
CA ARG A 110 1.77 33.54 -10.10
C ARG A 110 0.29 33.17 -10.01
N ASP A 111 -0.01 31.87 -10.05
CA ASP A 111 -1.39 31.43 -10.06
C ASP A 111 -2.07 31.73 -8.70
N TRP A 112 -3.05 32.64 -8.74
CA TRP A 112 -3.88 33.03 -7.61
C TRP A 112 -5.02 32.06 -7.31
N VAL A 113 -5.32 31.11 -8.22
CA VAL A 113 -6.45 30.19 -8.09
C VAL A 113 -6.39 29.37 -6.79
N PRO A 114 -5.25 28.78 -6.38
CA PRO A 114 -5.18 28.02 -5.13
C PRO A 114 -5.49 28.87 -3.89
N LYS A 115 -5.11 30.16 -3.90
CA LYS A 115 -5.34 31.08 -2.77
C LYS A 115 -6.81 31.45 -2.66
N VAL A 116 -7.44 31.76 -3.80
CA VAL A 116 -8.87 32.08 -3.85
C VAL A 116 -9.71 30.87 -3.45
N LEU A 117 -9.38 29.67 -3.96
CA LEU A 117 -10.09 28.44 -3.62
C LEU A 117 -9.99 28.13 -2.11
N ALA A 118 -8.79 28.26 -1.53
CA ALA A 118 -8.59 28.07 -0.10
C ALA A 118 -9.40 29.05 0.76
N MET A 119 -9.45 30.32 0.35
CA MET A 119 -10.23 31.35 1.03
C MET A 119 -11.74 31.06 0.93
N VAL A 120 -12.24 30.73 -0.26
CA VAL A 120 -13.67 30.41 -0.48
C VAL A 120 -14.11 29.20 0.33
N VAL A 121 -13.32 28.11 0.33
CA VAL A 121 -13.65 26.90 1.10
C VAL A 121 -13.58 27.16 2.61
N THR A 122 -12.59 27.92 3.07
CA THR A 122 -12.46 28.29 4.50
C THR A 122 -13.64 29.14 4.95
N ILE A 123 -14.01 30.18 4.19
CA ILE A 123 -15.17 31.02 4.49
C ILE A 123 -16.46 30.20 4.43
N GLY A 124 -16.62 29.33 3.44
CA GLY A 124 -17.79 28.45 3.33
C GLY A 124 -17.93 27.50 4.52
N PHE A 125 -16.83 26.89 4.96
CA PHE A 125 -16.82 25.99 6.11
C PHE A 125 -17.23 26.69 7.40
N PHE A 126 -16.54 27.79 7.76
CA PHE A 126 -16.87 28.54 8.98
C PHE A 126 -18.22 29.25 8.87
N GLY A 127 -18.63 29.67 7.67
CA GLY A 127 -19.94 30.27 7.43
C GLY A 127 -21.09 29.30 7.68
N ILE A 128 -20.99 28.05 7.20
CA ILE A 128 -21.97 27.00 7.49
C ILE A 128 -21.97 26.68 8.99
N MET A 129 -20.79 26.59 9.61
CA MET A 129 -20.68 26.33 11.05
C MET A 129 -21.37 27.40 11.90
N LEU A 130 -21.19 28.68 11.53
CA LEU A 130 -21.83 29.81 12.18
C LEU A 130 -23.35 29.84 11.93
N LEU A 131 -23.79 29.56 10.71
CA LEU A 131 -25.21 29.42 10.38
C LEU A 131 -25.90 28.34 11.20
N MET A 132 -25.27 27.17 11.37
CA MET A 132 -25.78 26.08 12.21
C MET A 132 -25.81 26.44 13.70
N THR A 133 -24.94 27.36 14.14
CA THR A 133 -24.92 27.82 15.54
C THR A 133 -26.06 28.81 15.82
N VAL A 134 -26.40 29.66 14.84
CA VAL A 134 -27.44 30.69 14.99
C VAL A 134 -28.84 30.18 14.61
N HIS A 135 -28.93 29.23 13.67
CA HIS A 135 -30.20 28.67 13.19
C HIS A 135 -30.31 27.18 13.51
N PRO A 136 -31.31 26.74 14.30
CA PRO A 136 -31.51 25.33 14.59
C PRO A 136 -31.89 24.59 13.30
N THR A 137 -31.03 23.66 12.88
CA THR A 137 -31.31 22.77 11.74
C THR A 137 -32.48 21.84 12.06
N PRO A 138 -33.51 21.75 11.20
CA PRO A 138 -34.62 20.83 11.39
C PRO A 138 -34.13 19.38 11.54
N PRO A 139 -34.76 18.56 12.41
CA PRO A 139 -34.33 17.18 12.68
C PRO A 139 -34.20 16.32 11.42
N LEU A 140 -35.08 16.55 10.44
CA LEU A 140 -35.11 15.84 9.15
C LEU A 140 -33.80 15.99 8.34
N ASN A 141 -33.12 17.13 8.48
CA ASN A 141 -31.94 17.46 7.65
C ASN A 141 -30.62 17.32 8.42
N ARG A 142 -30.67 16.99 9.73
CA ARG A 142 -29.51 17.03 10.62
C ARG A 142 -28.41 16.05 10.20
N ASP A 143 -28.79 14.84 9.81
CA ASP A 143 -27.84 13.81 9.38
C ASP A 143 -27.17 14.17 8.06
N LEU A 144 -27.94 14.68 7.09
CA LEU A 144 -27.41 15.14 5.81
C LEU A 144 -26.43 16.31 5.99
N VAL A 145 -26.78 17.28 6.83
CA VAL A 145 -25.91 18.42 7.14
C VAL A 145 -24.63 17.96 7.84
N ASN A 146 -24.70 17.01 8.78
CA ASN A 146 -23.52 16.49 9.47
C ASN A 146 -22.59 15.70 8.53
N ILE A 147 -23.13 14.92 7.58
CA ILE A 147 -22.33 14.21 6.56
C ILE A 147 -21.59 15.22 5.67
N ILE A 148 -22.30 16.25 5.19
CA ILE A 148 -21.71 17.29 4.35
C ILE A 148 -20.67 18.10 5.14
N LEU A 149 -20.93 18.39 6.41
CA LEU A 149 -19.98 19.09 7.28
C LEU A 149 -18.72 18.26 7.50
N GLY A 150 -18.86 16.93 7.65
CA GLY A 150 -17.72 16.01 7.74
C GLY A 150 -16.85 16.01 6.48
N SER A 151 -17.46 15.97 5.29
CA SER A 151 -16.71 16.04 4.03
C SER A 151 -16.08 17.41 3.78
N LEU A 152 -16.74 18.50 4.17
CA LEU A 152 -16.15 19.84 4.11
C LEU A 152 -14.97 19.98 5.08
N GLY A 153 -15.07 19.38 6.26
CA GLY A 153 -13.99 19.33 7.25
C GLY A 153 -12.75 18.60 6.73
N THR A 154 -12.92 17.47 6.03
CA THR A 154 -11.78 16.74 5.42
C THR A 154 -11.14 17.53 4.28
N ALA A 155 -11.93 18.24 3.47
CA ALA A 155 -11.43 19.16 2.45
C ALA A 155 -10.63 20.31 3.06
N TRP A 156 -11.10 20.90 4.16
CA TRP A 156 -10.39 21.95 4.88
C TRP A 156 -9.05 21.46 5.45
N ILE A 157 -9.02 20.29 6.10
CA ILE A 157 -7.77 19.66 6.57
C ILE A 157 -6.79 19.44 5.41
N SER A 158 -7.28 19.02 4.24
CA SER A 158 -6.46 18.82 3.05
C SER A 158 -5.85 20.13 2.53
N ILE A 159 -6.60 21.24 2.56
CA ILE A 159 -6.11 22.58 2.22
C ILE A 159 -5.01 23.02 3.21
N ILE A 160 -5.22 22.84 4.51
CA ILE A 160 -4.20 23.14 5.53
C ILE A 160 -2.94 22.30 5.28
N GLY A 161 -3.08 21.01 4.98
CA GLY A 161 -1.97 20.13 4.61
C GLY A 161 -1.24 20.55 3.33
N TYR A 162 -1.95 21.12 2.35
CA TYR A 162 -1.35 21.67 1.13
C TYR A 162 -0.46 22.88 1.42
N TYR A 163 -0.92 23.83 2.25
CA TYR A 163 -0.19 25.09 2.53
C TYR A 163 0.89 24.95 3.60
N PHE A 164 0.60 24.25 4.70
CA PHE A 164 1.51 24.15 5.84
C PHE A 164 2.37 22.87 5.82
N GLY A 165 2.05 21.94 4.92
CA GLY A 165 2.76 20.68 4.76
C GLY A 165 2.43 19.67 5.86
N THR A 166 2.36 18.39 5.49
CA THR A 166 2.26 17.27 6.43
C THR A 166 3.64 16.74 6.87
N SER A 167 4.72 17.35 6.36
CA SER A 167 6.11 16.92 6.43
C SER A 167 6.71 16.89 7.84
N ALA A 168 6.17 17.66 8.79
CA ALA A 168 6.58 17.57 10.20
C ALA A 168 6.35 16.15 10.77
N GLY A 169 5.27 15.47 10.34
CA GLY A 169 4.99 14.10 10.75
C GLY A 169 5.86 13.05 10.06
N SER A 170 6.27 13.28 8.81
CA SER A 170 7.08 12.31 8.06
C SER A 170 8.56 12.36 8.45
N ALA A 171 9.13 13.56 8.66
CA ALA A 171 10.50 13.72 9.15
C ALA A 171 10.67 13.07 10.54
N ARG A 172 9.69 13.27 11.43
CA ARG A 172 9.63 12.63 12.75
C ARG A 172 9.54 11.11 12.66
N LYS A 173 8.78 10.56 11.71
CA LYS A 173 8.68 9.10 11.48
C LYS A 173 10.00 8.51 10.97
N THR A 174 10.67 9.18 10.02
CA THR A 174 11.97 8.74 9.50
C THR A 174 13.06 8.79 10.58
N GLU A 175 13.05 9.81 11.44
CA GLU A 175 13.98 9.92 12.57
C GLU A 175 13.76 8.81 13.62
N LEU A 176 12.50 8.51 13.96
CA LEU A 176 12.16 7.44 14.90
C LEU A 176 12.47 6.04 14.35
N MET A 177 12.30 5.82 13.04
CA MET A 177 12.66 4.55 12.38
C MET A 177 14.17 4.36 12.25
N ALA A 178 14.96 5.44 12.22
CA ALA A 178 16.42 5.36 12.19
C ALA A 178 17.06 5.11 13.58
N GLN A 179 16.29 5.25 14.66
CA GLN A 179 16.73 5.02 16.05
C GLN A 179 16.33 3.64 16.60
N GLN A 180 15.62 2.81 15.83
CA GLN A 180 15.23 1.44 16.16
C GLN A 180 16.10 0.43 15.41
#